data_AF-A0A2N2I921-F1
#
_entry.id   AF-A0A2N2I921-F1
#
_cell.length_a   1.000
_cell.length_b   1.000
_cell.length_c   1.000
_cell.angle_alpha   90.00
_cell.angle_beta   90.00
_cell.angle_gamma   90.00
#
_symmetry.space_group_name_H-M   'P 1'
#
loop_
_entity.id
_entity.type
_entity.pdbx_description
1 polymer ?
#
loop_
_entity_poly.entity_id
_entity_poly.type
_entity_poly.pdbx_seq_one_letter_code
_entity_poly.pdbx_strand_id
1 'polypeptide(L)' 'MTSRPLFCCLALFAGVLFLASCDTTTTTTDSCGDRFLDPGEECDGDVGENTCASLGHYRVLGTLTCKANCEFDRT' A
#
# COMPACT_ATOMS: atom_id res chain seq x y z
N MET A 1 9.37 -47.00 31.20
CA MET A 1 9.59 -45.63 31.72
C MET A 1 10.46 -44.84 30.73
N THR A 2 9.93 -44.28 29.63
CA THR A 2 10.77 -43.41 28.76
C THR A 2 10.01 -42.40 27.87
N SER A 3 8.67 -42.42 27.74
CA SER A 3 7.98 -41.49 26.79
C SER A 3 7.65 -40.09 27.32
N ARG A 4 7.76 -39.83 28.63
CA ARG A 4 7.37 -38.55 29.25
C ARG A 4 8.22 -37.33 28.82
N PRO A 5 9.57 -37.42 28.67
CA PRO A 5 10.36 -36.26 28.25
C PRO A 5 10.18 -35.94 26.76
N LEU A 6 9.97 -36.95 25.90
CA LEU A 6 9.79 -36.77 24.47
C LEU A 6 8.46 -36.08 24.12
N PHE A 7 7.38 -36.44 24.82
CA PHE A 7 6.05 -35.83 24.65
C PHE A 7 6.01 -34.37 25.11
N CYS A 8 6.77 -34.04 26.17
CA CYS A 8 6.86 -32.69 26.71
C CYS A 8 7.67 -31.74 25.79
N CYS A 9 8.76 -32.24 25.21
CA CYS A 9 9.54 -31.51 24.20
C CYS A 9 8.75 -31.24 22.92
N LEU A 10 7.92 -32.19 22.46
CA LEU A 10 7.05 -32.03 21.29
C LEU A 10 5.95 -30.99 21.51
N ALA A 11 5.36 -30.96 22.72
CA ALA A 11 4.37 -29.96 23.09
C ALA A 11 4.98 -28.55 23.21
N LEU A 12 6.21 -28.44 23.71
CA LEU A 12 6.96 -27.18 23.77
C LEU A 12 7.34 -26.67 22.36
N PHE A 13 7.81 -27.55 21.47
CA PHE A 13 8.12 -27.17 20.08
C PHE A 13 6.89 -26.72 19.29
N ALA A 14 5.76 -27.40 19.47
CA ALA A 14 4.49 -27.00 18.86
C ALA A 14 3.98 -25.65 19.41
N GLY A 15 4.11 -25.40 20.71
CA GLY A 15 3.68 -24.15 21.34
C GLY A 15 4.43 -22.91 20.82
N VAL A 16 5.72 -23.03 20.51
CA VAL A 16 6.51 -21.93 19.95
C VAL A 16 6.10 -21.61 18.50
N LEU A 17 5.69 -22.62 17.73
CA LEU A 17 5.19 -22.45 16.35
C LEU A 17 3.83 -21.75 16.30
N PHE A 18 2.99 -21.88 17.35
CA PHE A 18 1.67 -21.23 17.41
C PHE A 18 1.72 -19.78 17.87
N LEU A 19 2.75 -19.36 18.60
CA LEU A 19 2.84 -18.00 19.17
C LEU A 19 3.59 -17.00 18.27
N ALA A 20 4.19 -17.47 17.18
CA ALA A 20 4.93 -16.64 16.23
C ALA A 20 4.05 -16.15 15.06
N SER A 21 2.76 -15.90 15.28
CA SER A 21 1.91 -15.27 14.28
C SER A 21 2.15 -13.76 14.31
N CYS A 22 2.70 -13.21 13.22
CA CYS A 22 2.87 -11.77 13.07
C CYS A 22 1.50 -11.16 12.74
N ASP A 23 0.90 -10.43 13.68
CA ASP A 23 -0.24 -9.57 13.39
C ASP A 23 0.28 -8.28 12.74
N THR A 24 0.54 -8.35 11.43
CA THR A 24 0.79 -7.15 10.65
C THR A 24 -0.58 -6.59 10.28
N THR A 25 -1.08 -5.66 11.10
CA THR A 25 -2.21 -4.84 10.73
C THR A 25 -1.81 -4.01 9.50
N THR A 26 -2.39 -4.29 8.33
CA THR A 26 -2.23 -3.42 7.16
C THR A 26 -3.07 -2.18 7.41
N THR A 27 -2.47 -1.15 7.98
CA THR A 27 -3.07 0.18 7.93
C THR A 27 -3.10 0.59 6.47
N THR A 28 -4.29 0.61 5.87
CA THR A 28 -4.56 1.49 4.73
C THR A 28 -4.50 2.90 5.31
N THR A 29 -3.29 3.39 5.59
CA THR A 29 -3.04 4.83 5.69
C THR A 29 -3.64 5.44 4.44
N ASP A 30 -4.25 6.62 4.55
CA ASP A 30 -4.77 7.35 3.40
C ASP A 30 -3.70 7.35 2.31
N SER A 31 -3.92 6.58 1.25
CA SER A 31 -2.96 6.39 0.16
C SER A 31 -2.66 7.73 -0.50
N CYS A 32 -3.67 8.58 -0.57
CA CYS A 32 -3.56 9.85 -1.26
C CYS A 32 -2.83 10.90 -0.42
N GLY A 33 -1.76 11.45 -0.97
CA GLY A 33 -1.01 12.55 -0.36
C GLY A 33 0.28 12.09 0.32
N ASP A 34 0.67 10.83 0.18
CA ASP A 34 1.89 10.26 0.76
C ASP A 34 3.11 10.38 -0.18
N ARG A 35 2.90 10.94 -1.38
CA ARG A 35 3.85 11.14 -2.47
C ARG A 35 4.28 9.84 -3.15
N PHE A 36 3.49 8.79 -3.01
CA PHE A 36 3.67 7.52 -3.67
C PHE A 36 2.42 7.20 -4.49
N LEU A 37 2.59 6.94 -5.79
CA LEU A 37 1.44 6.65 -6.63
C LEU A 37 0.90 5.25 -6.32
N ASP A 38 -0.27 5.20 -5.67
CA ASP A 38 -0.90 3.95 -5.27
C ASP A 38 -1.89 3.39 -6.29
N PRO A 39 -2.23 2.08 -6.22
CA PRO A 39 -3.24 1.48 -7.07
C PRO A 39 -4.60 2.17 -6.94
N GLY A 40 -5.06 2.77 -8.03
CA GLY A 40 -6.35 3.46 -8.10
C GLY A 40 -6.24 4.98 -8.13
N GLU A 41 -5.04 5.53 -7.91
CA GLU A 41 -4.76 6.96 -8.02
C GLU A 41 -4.32 7.33 -9.43
N GLU A 42 -4.61 8.56 -9.84
CA GLU A 42 -4.12 9.11 -11.10
C GLU A 42 -2.80 9.90 -10.91
N CYS A 43 -2.62 10.47 -9.72
CA CYS A 43 -1.47 11.28 -9.33
C CYS A 43 -1.39 11.36 -7.79
N ASP A 44 -0.22 11.69 -7.24
CA ASP A 44 -0.10 12.01 -5.81
C ASP A 44 0.84 13.22 -5.60
N GLY A 45 0.22 14.39 -5.39
CA GLY A 45 0.87 15.69 -5.18
C GLY A 45 1.57 16.27 -6.42
N ASP A 46 2.18 15.41 -7.24
CA ASP A 46 2.84 15.66 -8.51
C ASP A 46 2.09 14.91 -9.63
N VAL A 47 2.20 15.41 -10.87
CA VAL A 47 1.57 14.79 -12.06
C VAL A 47 2.56 13.98 -12.90
N GLY A 48 3.82 13.89 -12.49
CA GLY A 48 4.91 13.25 -13.19
C GLY A 48 5.18 13.91 -14.54
N GLU A 49 5.34 13.10 -15.58
CA GLU A 49 5.52 13.57 -16.95
C GLU A 49 4.19 13.87 -17.67
N ASN A 50 3.06 13.77 -16.97
CA ASN A 50 1.75 13.99 -17.58
C ASN A 50 1.49 15.48 -17.83
N THR A 51 0.86 15.74 -18.96
CA THR A 51 0.40 17.06 -19.38
C THR A 51 -1.03 16.93 -19.92
N CYS A 52 -1.75 18.06 -20.05
CA CYS A 52 -3.05 18.04 -20.70
C CYS A 52 -2.97 17.45 -22.12
N ALA A 53 -1.84 17.61 -22.81
CA ALA A 53 -1.58 17.03 -24.11
C ALA A 53 -1.39 15.50 -24.07
N SER A 54 -0.62 14.98 -23.11
CA SER A 54 -0.40 13.52 -22.99
C SER A 54 -1.67 12.77 -22.59
N LEU A 55 -2.57 13.44 -21.85
CA LEU A 55 -3.90 12.93 -21.52
C LEU A 55 -4.92 13.04 -22.67
N GLY A 56 -4.54 13.61 -23.82
CA GLY A 56 -5.39 13.71 -25.00
C GLY A 56 -6.44 14.82 -24.94
N HIS A 57 -6.30 15.82 -24.06
CA HIS A 57 -7.22 16.94 -24.00
C HIS A 57 -7.04 17.91 -25.18
N TYR A 58 -8.14 18.50 -25.62
CA TYR A 58 -8.14 19.46 -26.73
C TYR A 58 -7.49 20.80 -26.33
N ARG A 59 -7.67 21.23 -25.08
CA ARG A 59 -6.92 22.35 -24.49
C ARG A 59 -5.62 21.84 -23.91
N VAL A 60 -4.56 21.92 -24.71
CA VAL A 60 -3.21 21.51 -24.30
C VAL A 60 -2.43 22.61 -23.57
N LEU A 61 -2.89 23.86 -23.67
CA LEU A 61 -2.29 25.02 -23.01
C LEU A 61 -2.86 25.13 -21.60
N GLY A 62 -2.02 24.89 -20.60
CA GLY A 62 -2.37 24.93 -19.19
C GLY A 62 -1.38 24.13 -18.36
N THR A 63 -1.47 24.25 -17.03
CA THR A 63 -0.70 23.44 -16.09
C THR A 63 -1.62 22.37 -15.53
N LEU A 64 -1.30 21.11 -15.81
CA LEU A 64 -1.97 19.97 -15.17
C LEU A 64 -1.60 19.97 -13.68
N THR A 65 -2.58 19.79 -12.81
CA THR A 65 -2.35 19.71 -11.36
C THR A 65 -3.01 18.46 -10.78
N CYS A 66 -2.52 18.03 -9.63
CA CYS A 66 -3.10 16.93 -8.87
C CYS A 66 -4.01 17.47 -7.77
N LYS A 67 -5.24 16.96 -7.68
CA LYS A 67 -6.19 17.34 -6.63
C LYS A 67 -5.90 16.62 -5.32
N ALA A 68 -6.49 17.10 -4.23
CA ALA A 68 -6.40 16.47 -2.91
C ALA A 68 -7.09 15.09 -2.82
N ASN A 69 -7.79 14.66 -3.86
CA ASN A 69 -8.37 13.32 -3.98
C ASN A 69 -7.58 12.43 -4.96
N CYS A 70 -6.34 12.80 -5.32
CA CYS A 70 -5.46 12.02 -6.18
C CYS A 70 -6.00 11.74 -7.60
N GLU A 71 -6.86 12.65 -8.07
CA GLU A 71 -7.29 12.74 -9.46
C GLU A 71 -6.61 13.92 -10.14
N PHE A 72 -6.43 13.82 -11.46
CA PHE A 72 -5.99 14.96 -12.25
C PHE A 72 -7.03 16.09 -12.23
N ASP A 73 -6.56 17.32 -12.12
CA ASP A 73 -7.39 18.49 -12.36
C ASP A 73 -7.51 18.76 -13.86
N ARG A 74 -8.72 18.53 -14.39
CA ARG A 74 -9.07 18.66 -15.81
C ARG A 74 -10.03 19.84 -16.05
N THR A 75 -10.17 20.74 -15.08
CA THR A 75 -11.06 21.90 -15.19
C THR A 75 -10.48 23.03 -16.03
#